data_AF-A0A7J9FDI5-F1
#
_entry.id   AF-A0A7J9FDI5-F1
#
_cell.length_a   1.000
_cell.length_b   1.000
_cell.length_c   1.000
_cell.angle_alpha   90.00
_cell.angle_beta   90.00
_cell.angle_gamma   90.00
#
_symmetry.space_group_name_H-M   'P 1'
#
loop_
_entity.id
_entity.type
_entity.pdbx_description
1 polymer ?
#
loop_
_entity_poly.entity_id
_entity_poly.type
_entity_poly.pdbx_seq_one_letter_code
_entity_poly.pdbx_strand_id
1 'polypeptide(L)' 'MRYLFKIFHELDIERVIMGASWTFNNHLLFFHRLKEEEDPMEVPIVSSPFWIQVHDLPPRFF' A
#
# COMPACT_ATOMS: atom_id res chain seq x y z
N MET A 1 -5.53 10.41 -1.31
CA MET A 1 -6.88 9.79 -1.21
C MET A 1 -6.71 8.42 -0.60
N ARG A 2 -7.52 8.06 0.40
CA ARG A 2 -7.56 6.71 0.98
C ARG A 2 -8.81 6.00 0.47
N TYR A 3 -8.68 4.72 0.18
CA TYR A 3 -9.78 3.88 -0.29
C TYR A 3 -9.91 2.68 0.62
N LEU A 4 -11.15 2.31 0.95
CA LEU A 4 -11.46 1.12 1.72
C LEU A 4 -12.14 0.11 0.80
N PHE A 5 -11.56 -1.07 0.68
CA PHE A 5 -12.13 -2.19 -0.06
C PHE A 5 -12.57 -3.26 0.93
N LYS A 6 -13.81 -3.73 0.78
CA LYS A 6 -14.33 -4.86 1.56
C LYS A 6 -14.38 -6.10 0.67
N ILE A 7 -13.58 -7.10 1.00
CA ILE A 7 -13.52 -8.39 0.32
C ILE A 7 -13.99 -9.45 1.33
N PHE A 8 -14.89 -10.33 0.91
CA PHE A 8 -15.58 -11.26 1.82
C PHE A 8 -14.86 -12.61 2.00
N HIS A 9 -13.99 -12.98 1.07
CA HIS A 9 -13.27 -14.24 1.09
C HIS A 9 -11.78 -14.02 1.30
N GLU A 10 -11.20 -14.71 2.28
CA GLU A 10 -9.77 -14.64 2.60
C GLU A 10 -8.90 -14.99 1.39
N LEU A 11 -9.27 -16.01 0.62
CA LEU A 11 -8.57 -16.42 -0.59
C LEU A 11 -8.48 -15.29 -1.62
N ASP A 12 -9.51 -14.45 -1.72
CA ASP A 12 -9.53 -13.33 -2.65
C ASP A 12 -8.65 -12.17 -2.14
N ILE A 13 -8.60 -11.96 -0.81
CA ILE A 13 -7.67 -11.01 -0.18
C ILE A 13 -6.23 -11.44 -0.45
N GLU A 14 -5.91 -12.71 -0.21
CA GLU A 14 -4.59 -13.27 -0.45
C GLU A 14 -4.18 -13.13 -1.92
N ARG A 15 -5.09 -13.40 -2.85
CA ARG A 15 -4.85 -13.18 -4.29
C ARG A 15 -4.59 -11.72 -4.64
N VAL A 16 -5.31 -10.78 -4.01
CA VAL A 16 -5.09 -9.35 -4.21
C VAL A 16 -3.74 -8.93 -3.65
N ILE A 17 -3.39 -9.34 -2.42
CA ILE A 17 -2.13 -8.96 -1.79
C ILE A 17 -0.92 -9.59 -2.51
N MET A 18 -1.00 -10.85 -2.91
CA MET A 18 0.10 -11.56 -3.58
C MET A 18 0.19 -11.29 -5.08
N GLY A 19 -0.96 -11.06 -5.73
CA GLY A 19 -1.06 -10.95 -7.19
C GLY A 19 -1.21 -9.52 -7.71
N ALA A 20 -1.43 -8.52 -6.86
CA ALA A 20 -1.52 -7.15 -7.32
C ALA A 20 -0.16 -6.68 -7.87
N SER A 21 -0.19 -6.10 -9.07
CA SER A 21 0.85 -5.15 -9.43
C SER A 21 0.78 -4.03 -8.40
N TRP A 22 1.89 -3.78 -7.70
CA TRP A 22 2.02 -2.68 -6.75
C TRP A 22 1.91 -1.29 -7.41
N THR A 23 1.51 -1.25 -8.68
CA THR A 23 1.27 -0.08 -9.49
C THR A 23 -0.09 -0.18 -10.18
N PHE A 24 -0.81 0.94 -10.24
CA PHE A 24 -1.99 1.13 -11.07
C PHE A 24 -1.87 2.48 -11.78
N ASN A 25 -1.98 2.50 -13.12
CA ASN A 25 -1.75 3.70 -13.93
C ASN A 25 -0.43 4.42 -13.61
N ASN A 26 0.67 3.67 -13.46
CA ASN A 26 1.99 4.19 -13.06
C ASN A 26 2.05 4.85 -11.66
N HIS A 27 1.02 4.70 -10.84
CA HIS A 27 1.02 5.13 -9.45
C HIS A 27 1.23 3.94 -8.52
N LEU A 28 2.18 4.08 -7.59
CA LEU A 28 2.44 3.07 -6.58
C LEU A 28 1.25 2.96 -5.62
N LEU A 29 0.80 1.73 -5.37
CA LEU A 29 -0.25 1.42 -4.41
C LEU A 29 0.36 0.82 -3.14
N PHE A 30 -0.09 1.31 -2.00
CA PHE A 30 0.20 0.74 -0.71
C PHE A 30 -1.06 0.08 -0.17
N PHE A 31 -0.94 -1.17 0.24
CA PHE A 31 -2.04 -1.95 0.79
C PHE A 31 -1.79 -2.19 2.26
N HIS A 32 -2.84 -2.02 3.07
CA HIS A 32 -2.87 -2.44 4.46
C HIS A 32 -4.08 -3.33 4.68
N ARG A 33 -3.86 -4.51 5.26
CA ARG A 33 -4.95 -5.37 5.70
C ARG A 33 -5.40 -4.92 7.08
N LEU A 34 -6.57 -4.30 7.14
CA LEU A 34 -7.17 -3.84 8.39
C LEU A 34 -7.47 -5.00 9.32
N LYS A 35 -7.13 -4.82 10.60
CA LYS A 35 -7.55 -5.68 11.70
C LYS A 35 -8.86 -5.16 12.30
N GLU A 36 -9.62 -6.02 12.98
CA GLU A 36 -10.94 -5.66 13.52
C GLU A 36 -10.91 -4.46 14.48
N GLU A 37 -9.81 -4.25 15.19
CA GLU A 37 -9.66 -3.18 16.19
C GLU A 37 -9.00 -1.90 15.62
N GLU A 38 -8.63 -1.88 14.34
CA GLU A 38 -7.95 -0.74 13.73
C GLU A 38 -8.96 0.27 13.16
N ASP A 39 -8.78 1.55 13.49
CA ASP A 39 -9.46 2.64 12.79
C ASP A 39 -8.76 2.89 11.43
N PRO A 40 -9.47 2.71 10.29
CA PRO A 40 -8.89 2.93 8.95
C PRO A 40 -8.32 4.33 8.72
N MET A 41 -8.76 5.33 9.49
CA MET A 41 -8.23 6.69 9.40
C MET A 41 -6.97 6.91 10.21
N GLU A 42 -6.73 6.12 11.24
CA GLU A 42 -5.53 6.22 12.08
C GLU A 42 -4.39 5.30 11.60
N VAL A 43 -4.68 4.33 10.73
CA VAL A 43 -3.63 3.44 10.20
C VAL A 43 -2.60 4.22 9.38
N PRO A 44 -1.29 4.10 9.72
CA PRO A 44 -0.22 4.72 8.94
C PRO A 44 0.13 3.86 7.71
N ILE A 45 -0.17 4.38 6.52
CA ILE A 45 0.19 3.76 5.24
C ILE A 45 1.57 4.30 4.80
N VAL A 46 2.63 3.88 5.50
CA VAL A 46 4.00 4.42 5.32
C VAL A 46 5.05 3.34 5.05
N SER A 47 4.68 2.07 5.12
CA SER A 47 5.57 0.95 4.86
C SER A 47 5.03 0.09 3.71
N SER A 48 5.94 -0.63 3.07
CA SER A 48 5.64 -1.57 1.99
C SER A 48 6.53 -2.80 2.12
N PRO A 49 6.06 -3.99 1.70
CA PRO A 49 6.88 -5.21 1.66
C PRO A 49 7.96 -5.18 0.55
N PHE A 50 8.07 -4.12 -0.23
CA PHE A 50 9.06 -3.97 -1.30
C PHE A 50 9.86 -2.67 -1.18
N TRP A 51 11.04 -2.66 -1.80
CA TRP A 51 11.88 -1.48 -1.89
C TRP A 51 11.43 -0.56 -3.02
N ILE A 52 11.47 0.75 -2.77
CA ILE A 52 11.26 1.77 -3.79
C ILE A 52 12.60 2.41 -4.15
N GLN A 53 12.78 2.71 -5.44
CA GLN A 53 13.87 3.55 -5.90
C GLN A 53 13.38 4.99 -5.98
N VAL A 54 14.05 5.89 -5.27
CA VAL A 54 13.75 7.33 -5.32
C VAL A 54 14.69 7.98 -6.32
N HIS A 55 14.12 8.66 -7.31
CA HIS A 55 14.87 9.43 -8.31
C HIS A 55 14.85 10.93 -7.97
N ASP A 56 15.78 11.68 -8.55
CA ASP A 56 15.82 13.14 -8.48
C ASP A 56 15.85 13.74 -7.06
N LEU A 57 16.49 13.02 -6.11
CA LEU A 57 16.78 13.59 -4.80
C LEU A 57 17.60 14.88 -4.98
N PRO A 58 17.22 15.99 -4.32
CA PRO A 58 17.95 17.24 -4.47
C PRO A 58 19.40 17.02 -4.04
N PRO A 59 20.38 17.57 -4.78
CA PRO A 59 21.77 17.53 -4.34
C PRO A 59 21.80 18.20 -2.97
N ARG A 60 22.21 17.43 -1.96
CA ARG A 60 22.29 17.91 -0.59
C ARG A 60 23.25 19.11 -0.59
N PHE A 61 22.82 20.24 -0.02
CA PHE A 61 23.72 21.35 0.30
C PHE A 61 24.76 20.81 1.30
N PHE A 62 25.93 20.42 0.80
CA PHE A 62 27.15 20.25 1.57
C PHE A 62 27.97 21.53 1.43
#